data_AF-A0A895XPA2-F1
#
_entry.id   AF-A0A895XPA2-F1
#
_cell.length_a   1.000
_cell.length_b   1.000
_cell.length_c   1.000
_cell.angle_alpha   90.00
_cell.angle_beta   90.00
_cell.angle_gamma   90.00
#
_symmetry.space_group_name_H-M   'P 1'
#
loop_
_entity.id
_entity.type
_entity.pdbx_description
1 polymer ?
#
loop_
_entity_poly.entity_id
_entity_poly.type
_entity_poly.pdbx_seq_one_letter_code
_entity_poly.pdbx_strand_id
1 'polypeptide(L)'
;MASKQQGLATVDQRTYGQWRAGKKAGLFGLGPVTSGIGFAVVAAALLAMMFSRLAALILLLLGVAVLAPLAIRIRGRTGAHAVAARLAWWRQKRRRRHIYIAGIASRVVGTYRLPGTLATSHIITAEDGRGSDVGIVAIPSTRDYSITFAAHSEGTDLVDTDVIDSRVSRMAAWLSSLTRQFWLVQAQVTIETAPDPGTKLRSEIFSTLKPEAPSLAQEVMEQIADTYSAGAAQVKFFVTLTFRPPLGRRWNDDAVATELMARLPHMQAALVGTGAVGIQPMSAAEIMYQLRSSLDPVSEVQPPQKGWAWDDIGPVSAIEHWDSYQHDRAWSRSWGMVEAPRGNVFATTFARLADPDPDLLRKRVSLVYHPYSPGQAARLVEADKRDAQFNINKKARPSSRDLRDLAAAEQSAAEEAAGAGITSFSILATATTATQAELEDATTTMAARSGEARVDLRVMTGSQATSFYATLPVGIVLPDHATVPSL
;
A
#
# COMPACT_ATOMS: atom_id res chain seq x y z
N MET A 1 -47.98 -9.87 39.62
CA MET A 1 -47.80 -9.31 38.27
C MET A 1 -46.42 -8.66 38.19
N ALA A 2 -45.39 -9.42 37.82
CA ALA A 2 -44.05 -8.92 37.59
C ALA A 2 -43.61 -9.41 36.22
N SER A 3 -43.65 -8.52 35.24
CA SER A 3 -43.27 -8.78 33.86
C SER A 3 -41.76 -9.02 33.79
N LYS A 4 -41.36 -10.20 33.31
CA LYS A 4 -39.99 -10.51 32.88
C LYS A 4 -39.59 -9.55 31.77
N GLN A 5 -38.75 -8.56 32.08
CA GLN A 5 -37.89 -7.97 31.07
C GLN A 5 -36.87 -9.03 30.67
N GLN A 6 -37.11 -9.68 29.54
CA GLN A 6 -36.07 -10.40 28.81
C GLN A 6 -35.00 -9.38 28.46
N GLY A 7 -33.80 -9.57 29.01
CA GLY A 7 -32.62 -8.81 28.59
C GLY A 7 -32.41 -9.05 27.10
N LEU A 8 -32.58 -8.00 26.29
CA LEU A 8 -31.94 -7.92 24.99
C LEU A 8 -30.45 -8.13 25.24
N ALA A 9 -29.92 -9.30 24.87
CA ALA A 9 -28.49 -9.47 24.71
C ALA A 9 -28.07 -8.42 23.67
N THR A 10 -27.47 -7.32 24.13
CA THR A 10 -26.78 -6.39 23.24
C THR A 10 -25.71 -7.21 22.56
N VAL A 11 -25.91 -7.55 21.28
CA VAL A 11 -24.88 -8.17 20.45
C VAL A 11 -23.75 -7.14 20.38
N ASP A 12 -22.76 -7.31 21.25
CA ASP A 12 -21.63 -6.39 21.31
C ASP A 12 -20.86 -6.54 20.01
N GLN A 13 -20.74 -5.43 19.28
CA GLN A 13 -20.16 -5.46 17.95
C GLN A 13 -18.70 -5.88 18.04
N ARG A 14 -18.33 -6.95 17.34
CA ARG A 14 -16.98 -7.49 17.40
C ARG A 14 -15.96 -6.43 16.96
N THR A 15 -15.02 -6.15 17.83
CA THR A 15 -13.91 -5.25 17.54
C THR A 15 -12.68 -6.04 17.13
N TYR A 16 -12.02 -5.58 16.09
CA TYR A 16 -10.70 -6.01 15.67
C TYR A 16 -9.69 -4.97 16.16
N GLY A 17 -8.42 -5.32 16.32
CA GLY A 17 -7.44 -4.36 16.83
C GLY A 17 -6.17 -4.99 17.36
N GLN A 18 -5.58 -4.33 18.37
CA GLN A 18 -4.24 -4.63 18.92
C GLN A 18 -3.10 -4.42 17.92
N TRP A 19 -3.29 -3.54 16.94
CA TRP A 19 -2.20 -3.11 16.09
C TRP A 19 -1.19 -2.30 16.89
N ARG A 20 0.06 -2.78 16.87
CA ARG A 20 1.15 -2.17 17.61
C ARG A 20 2.25 -1.72 16.67
N ALA A 21 2.62 -0.45 16.78
CA ALA A 21 3.87 0.03 16.22
C ALA A 21 4.99 -0.30 17.21
N GLY A 22 5.92 -1.19 16.84
CA GLY A 22 7.07 -1.54 17.67
C GLY A 22 7.85 -0.28 18.07
N LYS A 23 7.90 0.03 19.38
CA LYS A 23 8.62 1.18 19.91
C LYS A 23 9.98 0.73 20.41
N LYS A 24 11.04 1.05 19.66
CA LYS A 24 12.44 0.79 20.07
C LYS A 24 12.72 1.35 21.47
N ALA A 25 13.37 0.56 22.32
CA ALA A 25 13.85 1.02 23.63
C ALA A 25 14.90 2.15 23.51
N GLY A 26 14.82 3.15 24.37
CA GLY A 26 15.88 4.16 24.51
C GLY A 26 15.50 5.37 25.36
N LEU A 27 16.43 6.31 25.48
CA LEU A 27 16.34 7.49 26.35
C LEU A 27 15.83 8.71 25.58
N PHE A 28 14.96 9.52 26.19
CA PHE A 28 14.39 10.73 25.57
C PHE A 28 13.74 10.54 24.18
N GLY A 29 13.21 9.35 23.87
CA GLY A 29 12.58 9.04 22.57
C GLY A 29 13.56 8.70 21.44
N LEU A 30 14.86 8.69 21.74
CA LEU A 30 15.92 8.19 20.86
C LEU A 30 16.01 6.67 20.97
N GLY A 31 16.44 6.01 19.89
CA GLY A 31 16.78 4.58 19.91
C GLY A 31 18.06 4.31 20.71
N PRO A 32 18.46 3.04 20.87
CA PRO A 32 19.61 2.68 21.71
C PRO A 32 20.93 3.22 21.13
N VAL A 33 21.09 3.15 19.79
CA VAL A 33 22.27 3.66 19.08
C VAL A 33 22.40 5.17 19.24
N THR A 34 21.31 5.92 19.02
CA THR A 34 21.31 7.38 19.12
C THR A 34 21.48 7.88 20.56
N SER A 35 20.93 7.14 21.53
CA SER A 35 21.18 7.38 22.96
C SER A 35 22.67 7.18 23.30
N GLY A 36 23.30 6.13 22.75
CA GLY A 36 24.73 5.86 22.93
C GLY A 36 25.63 6.94 22.34
N ILE A 37 25.33 7.42 21.13
CA ILE A 37 26.04 8.54 20.50
C ILE A 37 25.89 9.81 21.36
N GLY A 38 24.68 10.09 21.86
CA GLY A 38 24.44 11.21 22.77
C GLY A 38 25.30 11.17 24.02
N PHE A 39 25.41 10.00 24.65
CA PHE A 39 26.29 9.81 25.80
C PHE A 39 27.76 10.01 25.45
N ALA A 40 28.23 9.47 24.33
CA ALA A 40 29.61 9.63 23.87
C ALA A 40 29.96 11.10 23.60
N VAL A 41 29.04 11.86 23.00
CA VAL A 41 29.19 13.31 22.78
C VAL A 41 29.32 14.06 24.11
N VAL A 42 28.48 13.75 25.09
CA VAL A 42 28.53 14.38 26.42
C VAL A 42 29.83 14.01 27.14
N ALA A 43 30.23 12.73 27.13
CA ALA A 43 31.48 12.27 27.74
C ALA A 43 32.71 12.93 27.08
N ALA A 44 32.73 13.03 25.76
CA ALA A 44 33.80 13.72 25.02
C ALA A 44 33.83 15.21 25.33
N ALA A 45 32.67 15.87 25.50
CA ALA A 45 32.61 17.28 25.90
C ALA A 45 33.14 17.50 27.32
N LEU A 46 32.82 16.59 28.26
CA LEU A 46 33.35 16.63 29.63
C LEU A 46 34.88 16.44 29.65
N LEU A 47 35.42 15.52 28.84
CA LEU A 47 36.87 15.35 28.69
C LEU A 47 37.52 16.57 28.04
N ALA A 48 36.91 17.14 26.99
CA ALA A 48 37.42 18.35 26.33
C ALA A 48 37.45 19.55 27.28
N MET A 49 36.53 19.61 28.26
CA MET A 49 36.46 20.68 29.26
C MET A 49 37.69 20.72 30.17
N MET A 50 38.44 19.61 30.30
CA MET A 50 39.73 19.56 31.01
C MET A 50 40.84 20.34 30.29
N PHE A 51 40.75 20.48 28.96
CA PHE A 51 41.76 21.16 28.15
C PHE A 51 41.34 22.56 27.72
N SER A 52 40.08 22.73 27.30
CA SER A 52 39.53 24.01 26.87
C SER A 52 38.01 24.04 26.99
N ARG A 53 37.49 25.02 27.74
CA ARG A 53 36.04 25.25 27.87
C ARG A 53 35.38 25.59 26.53
N LEU A 54 36.11 26.28 25.65
CA LEU A 54 35.60 26.68 24.34
C LEU A 54 35.50 25.48 23.38
N ALA A 55 36.48 24.57 23.39
CA ALA A 55 36.42 23.33 22.61
C ALA A 55 35.25 22.43 23.07
N ALA A 56 35.04 22.31 24.38
CA ALA A 56 33.93 21.57 24.95
C ALA A 56 32.57 22.16 24.53
N LEU A 57 32.43 23.49 24.54
CA LEU A 57 31.20 24.16 24.12
C LEU A 57 30.90 23.92 22.64
N ILE A 58 31.90 24.03 21.75
CA ILE A 58 31.74 23.78 20.32
C ILE A 58 31.31 22.32 20.08
N LEU A 59 31.96 21.36 20.74
CA LEU A 59 31.63 19.95 20.60
C LEU A 59 30.20 19.64 21.07
N LEU A 60 29.79 20.24 22.19
CA LEU A 60 28.43 20.11 22.72
C LEU A 60 27.40 20.71 21.74
N LEU A 61 27.64 21.92 21.23
CA LEU A 61 26.75 22.58 20.27
C LEU A 61 26.63 21.78 18.96
N LEU A 62 27.75 21.27 18.44
CA LEU A 62 27.76 20.40 17.27
C LEU A 62 27.00 19.10 17.53
N GLY A 63 27.22 18.50 18.70
CA GLY A 63 26.53 17.31 19.15
C GLY A 63 25.02 17.49 19.24
N VAL A 64 24.56 18.59 19.86
CA VAL A 64 23.15 18.96 19.92
C VAL A 64 22.60 19.23 18.52
N ALA A 65 23.33 19.93 17.66
CA ALA A 65 22.90 20.19 16.29
C ALA A 65 22.71 18.91 15.46
N VAL A 66 23.51 17.87 15.70
CA VAL A 66 23.37 16.55 15.06
C VAL A 66 22.24 15.73 15.70
N LEU A 67 22.12 15.73 17.03
CA LEU A 67 21.16 14.88 17.75
C LEU A 67 19.74 15.45 17.77
N ALA A 68 19.56 16.77 17.79
CA ALA A 68 18.23 17.39 17.86
C ALA A 68 17.33 17.01 16.66
N PRO A 69 17.80 17.00 15.40
CA PRO A 69 17.02 16.49 14.28
C PRO A 69 16.67 15.00 14.36
N LEU A 70 17.42 14.19 15.11
CA LEU A 70 17.11 12.77 15.33
C LEU A 70 16.10 12.58 16.46
N ALA A 71 16.10 13.47 17.46
CA ALA A 71 15.17 13.44 18.58
C ALA A 71 13.78 13.97 18.23
N ILE A 72 13.71 15.03 17.40
CA ILE A 72 12.45 15.65 17.01
C ILE A 72 11.75 14.76 15.97
N ARG A 73 10.64 14.15 16.37
CA ARG A 73 9.74 13.40 15.48
C ARG A 73 8.52 14.26 15.14
N ILE A 74 8.30 14.52 13.85
CA ILE A 74 7.09 15.20 13.36
C ILE A 74 6.37 14.23 12.43
N ARG A 75 5.15 13.82 12.83
CA ARG A 75 4.28 12.89 12.07
C ARG A 75 5.05 11.66 11.55
N GLY A 76 5.66 10.92 12.48
CA GLY A 76 6.34 9.64 12.21
C GLY A 76 7.75 9.69 11.59
N ARG A 77 8.24 10.83 11.10
CA ARG A 77 9.62 10.99 10.61
C ARG A 77 10.47 11.81 11.58
N THR A 78 11.73 11.43 11.74
CA THR A 78 12.74 12.31 12.38
C THR A 78 13.05 13.48 11.46
N GLY A 79 13.45 14.62 12.02
CA GLY A 79 13.97 15.75 11.24
C GLY A 79 15.12 15.36 10.30
N ALA A 80 15.95 14.40 10.72
CA ALA A 80 17.01 13.82 9.88
C ALA A 80 16.46 13.17 8.59
N HIS A 81 15.35 12.43 8.67
CA HIS A 81 14.70 11.88 7.47
C HIS A 81 14.18 12.98 6.54
N ALA A 82 13.64 14.08 7.09
CA ALA A 82 13.16 15.20 6.28
C ALA A 82 14.31 15.90 5.52
N VAL A 83 15.44 16.13 6.20
CA VAL A 83 16.65 16.70 5.59
C VAL A 83 17.22 15.75 4.53
N ALA A 84 17.36 14.46 4.84
CA ALA A 84 17.86 13.46 3.91
C ALA A 84 17.00 13.36 2.65
N ALA A 85 15.68 13.34 2.80
CA ALA A 85 14.74 13.35 1.68
C ALA A 85 14.89 14.62 0.82
N ARG A 86 15.03 15.80 1.44
CA ARG A 86 15.22 17.07 0.73
C ARG A 86 16.54 17.10 -0.05
N LEU A 87 17.61 16.58 0.53
CA LEU A 87 18.92 16.47 -0.12
C LEU A 87 18.91 15.43 -1.25
N ALA A 88 18.23 14.30 -1.07
CA ALA A 88 18.04 13.29 -2.12
C ALA A 88 17.27 13.89 -3.31
N TRP A 89 16.16 14.58 -3.02
CA TRP A 89 15.36 15.28 -4.02
C TRP A 89 16.13 16.35 -4.77
N TRP A 90 16.90 17.17 -4.05
CA TRP A 90 17.72 18.20 -4.69
C TRP A 90 18.77 17.60 -5.63
N ARG A 91 19.38 16.47 -5.24
CA ARG A 91 20.27 15.70 -6.13
C ARG A 91 19.53 15.15 -7.36
N GLN A 92 18.32 14.62 -7.19
CA GLN A 92 17.48 14.12 -8.29
C GLN A 92 17.09 15.24 -9.26
N LYS A 93 16.72 16.42 -8.74
CA LYS A 93 16.39 17.61 -9.52
C LYS A 93 17.59 18.12 -10.31
N ARG A 94 18.77 18.24 -9.66
CA ARG A 94 20.03 18.64 -10.32
C ARG A 94 20.42 17.67 -11.45
N ARG A 95 20.19 16.37 -11.27
CA ARG A 95 20.47 15.34 -12.28
C ARG A 95 19.35 15.13 -13.29
N ARG A 96 18.27 15.94 -13.25
CA ARG A 96 17.06 15.81 -14.10
C ARG A 96 16.42 14.41 -14.09
N ARG A 97 16.63 13.62 -13.02
CA ARG A 97 16.07 12.26 -12.85
C ARG A 97 14.58 12.24 -12.45
N HIS A 98 13.96 13.40 -12.33
CA HIS A 98 12.54 13.57 -12.02
C HIS A 98 11.70 13.80 -13.29
N ILE A 99 12.35 14.00 -14.44
CA ILE A 99 11.69 14.19 -15.74
C ILE A 99 11.90 12.92 -16.55
N TYR A 100 10.81 12.38 -17.04
CA TYR A 100 10.77 11.27 -17.97
C TYR A 100 10.02 11.71 -19.23
N ILE A 101 10.63 11.45 -20.38
CA ILE A 101 10.07 11.70 -21.71
C ILE A 101 10.39 10.46 -22.52
N ALA A 102 9.41 9.88 -23.20
CA ALA A 102 9.55 8.73 -24.07
C ALA A 102 9.28 9.09 -25.54
N GLY A 103 9.43 8.10 -26.44
CA GLY A 103 9.16 8.27 -27.87
C GLY A 103 10.24 9.08 -28.60
N ILE A 104 9.83 9.86 -29.61
CA ILE A 104 10.73 10.57 -30.55
C ILE A 104 11.61 11.61 -29.83
N ALA A 105 11.11 12.19 -28.73
CA ALA A 105 11.84 13.16 -27.92
C ALA A 105 12.83 12.50 -26.93
N SER A 106 12.85 11.17 -26.84
CA SER A 106 13.72 10.40 -25.96
C SER A 106 15.01 9.94 -26.65
N ARG A 107 16.04 9.61 -25.84
CA ARG A 107 17.28 8.99 -26.34
C ARG A 107 17.09 7.55 -26.83
N VAL A 108 16.05 6.88 -26.36
CA VAL A 108 15.64 5.54 -26.80
C VAL A 108 14.43 5.74 -27.71
N VAL A 109 14.68 5.78 -29.02
CA VAL A 109 13.65 6.08 -30.02
C VAL A 109 12.69 4.90 -30.12
N GLY A 110 11.38 5.18 -30.12
CA GLY A 110 10.35 4.22 -30.52
C GLY A 110 9.84 3.25 -29.45
N THR A 111 10.09 3.49 -28.15
CA THR A 111 9.46 2.73 -27.06
C THR A 111 8.96 3.65 -25.94
N TYR A 112 7.80 3.32 -25.38
CA TYR A 112 7.22 3.94 -24.20
C TYR A 112 7.49 3.07 -22.96
N ARG A 113 8.74 2.98 -22.51
CA ARG A 113 9.09 2.14 -21.34
C ARG A 113 8.54 2.71 -20.03
N LEU A 114 8.29 1.83 -19.05
CA LEU A 114 7.94 2.29 -17.71
C LEU A 114 9.10 3.03 -17.04
N PRO A 115 8.87 4.17 -16.34
CA PRO A 115 9.93 4.92 -15.69
C PRO A 115 10.26 4.42 -14.27
N GLY A 116 11.36 4.92 -13.72
CA GLY A 116 11.67 4.80 -12.29
C GLY A 116 11.91 3.37 -11.82
N THR A 117 11.19 2.93 -10.79
CA THR A 117 11.33 1.61 -10.17
C THR A 117 10.94 0.46 -11.10
N LEU A 118 10.14 0.74 -12.13
CA LEU A 118 9.73 -0.24 -13.14
C LEU A 118 10.59 -0.20 -14.41
N ALA A 119 11.64 0.63 -14.47
CA ALA A 119 12.45 0.81 -15.69
C ALA A 119 13.16 -0.46 -16.17
N THR A 120 13.46 -1.39 -15.28
CA THR A 120 14.06 -2.69 -15.60
C THR A 120 13.06 -3.83 -15.52
N SER A 121 11.78 -3.53 -15.31
CA SER A 121 10.75 -4.57 -15.17
C SER A 121 10.38 -5.14 -16.53
N HIS A 122 9.96 -6.41 -16.53
CA HIS A 122 9.39 -7.09 -17.69
C HIS A 122 8.27 -8.01 -17.23
N ILE A 123 7.44 -8.44 -18.18
CA ILE A 123 6.35 -9.38 -17.91
C ILE A 123 6.66 -10.74 -18.50
N ILE A 124 6.38 -11.78 -17.72
CA ILE A 124 6.48 -13.17 -18.12
C ILE A 124 5.06 -13.68 -18.27
N THR A 125 4.76 -14.36 -19.37
CA THR A 125 3.49 -15.06 -19.56
C THR A 125 3.69 -16.54 -19.26
N ALA A 126 2.88 -17.09 -18.37
CA ALA A 126 2.90 -18.50 -18.02
C ALA A 126 1.48 -19.09 -18.09
N GLU A 127 1.37 -20.35 -18.48
CA GLU A 127 0.06 -21.03 -18.59
C GLU A 127 -0.35 -21.63 -17.23
N ASP A 128 -1.63 -21.50 -16.87
CA ASP A 128 -2.20 -22.04 -15.64
C ASP A 128 -2.53 -23.55 -15.67
N GLY A 129 -2.22 -24.22 -16.79
CA GLY A 129 -2.55 -25.62 -17.04
C GLY A 129 -4.03 -25.87 -17.38
N ARG A 130 -4.86 -24.82 -17.44
CA ARG A 130 -6.26 -24.84 -17.88
C ARG A 130 -6.44 -24.05 -19.19
N GLY A 131 -5.34 -23.71 -19.87
CA GLY A 131 -5.33 -22.94 -21.10
C GLY A 131 -5.51 -21.43 -20.94
N SER A 132 -5.43 -20.90 -19.70
CA SER A 132 -5.43 -19.46 -19.46
C SER A 132 -4.02 -18.94 -19.16
N ASP A 133 -3.68 -17.82 -19.79
CA ASP A 133 -2.39 -17.16 -19.59
C ASP A 133 -2.41 -16.28 -18.34
N VAL A 134 -1.37 -16.39 -17.52
CA VAL A 134 -1.14 -15.60 -16.32
C VAL A 134 0.08 -14.72 -16.51
N GLY A 135 -0.06 -13.44 -16.19
CA GLY A 135 1.03 -12.47 -16.21
C GLY A 135 1.78 -12.44 -14.89
N ILE A 136 3.11 -12.58 -14.96
CA ILE A 136 4.01 -12.43 -13.82
C ILE A 136 4.88 -11.20 -14.07
N VAL A 137 4.77 -10.18 -13.21
CA VAL A 137 5.62 -8.99 -13.30
C VAL A 137 6.93 -9.27 -12.58
N ALA A 138 8.05 -9.20 -13.31
CA ALA A 138 9.38 -9.39 -12.76
C ALA A 138 10.10 -8.05 -12.62
N ILE A 139 10.70 -7.81 -11.45
CA ILE A 139 11.56 -6.66 -11.16
C ILE A 139 12.97 -7.20 -10.83
N PRO A 140 13.87 -7.29 -11.82
CA PRO A 140 15.19 -7.88 -11.65
C PRO A 140 16.09 -7.17 -10.63
N SER A 141 15.91 -5.85 -10.45
CA SER A 141 16.73 -5.04 -9.53
C SER A 141 16.56 -5.46 -8.07
N THR A 142 15.38 -5.96 -7.69
CA THR A 142 15.07 -6.50 -6.35
C THR A 142 14.87 -8.01 -6.33
N ARG A 143 14.85 -8.66 -7.51
CA ARG A 143 14.53 -10.08 -7.72
C ARG A 143 13.12 -10.44 -7.27
N ASP A 144 12.19 -9.51 -7.48
CA ASP A 144 10.79 -9.68 -7.10
C ASP A 144 9.96 -10.14 -8.30
N TYR A 145 9.06 -11.07 -8.04
CA TYR A 145 8.12 -11.64 -9.01
C TYR A 145 6.71 -11.56 -8.44
N SER A 146 5.81 -10.90 -9.14
CA SER A 146 4.48 -10.59 -8.65
C SER A 146 3.39 -11.23 -9.50
N ILE A 147 2.44 -11.90 -8.84
CA ILE A 147 1.20 -12.39 -9.44
C ILE A 147 0.05 -11.55 -8.90
N THR A 148 -0.84 -11.08 -9.77
CA THR A 148 -2.03 -10.35 -9.37
C THR A 148 -3.29 -11.15 -9.69
N PHE A 149 -4.21 -11.19 -8.74
CA PHE A 149 -5.58 -11.65 -8.93
C PHE A 149 -6.51 -10.45 -9.05
N ALA A 150 -7.36 -10.44 -10.06
CA ALA A 150 -8.52 -9.56 -10.13
C ALA A 150 -9.69 -10.20 -9.38
N ALA A 151 -10.45 -9.39 -8.66
CA ALA A 151 -11.64 -9.81 -7.94
C ALA A 151 -12.70 -8.71 -7.92
N HIS A 152 -13.89 -9.07 -7.46
CA HIS A 152 -14.99 -8.16 -7.17
C HIS A 152 -15.46 -8.38 -5.74
N SER A 153 -16.19 -7.41 -5.18
CA SER A 153 -16.80 -7.54 -3.85
C SER A 153 -18.29 -7.82 -3.96
N GLU A 154 -18.82 -8.68 -3.08
CA GLU A 154 -20.27 -8.90 -2.91
C GLU A 154 -21.00 -7.72 -2.25
N GLY A 155 -20.27 -6.71 -1.77
CA GLY A 155 -20.83 -5.67 -0.93
C GLY A 155 -21.15 -6.17 0.49
N THR A 156 -21.51 -5.21 1.35
CA THR A 156 -21.87 -5.46 2.76
C THR A 156 -23.29 -5.03 3.10
N ASP A 157 -24.03 -4.52 2.12
CA ASP A 157 -25.39 -4.02 2.33
C ASP A 157 -26.34 -5.20 2.58
N LEU A 158 -27.15 -5.09 3.63
CA LEU A 158 -28.13 -6.10 4.05
C LEU A 158 -27.51 -7.48 4.38
N VAL A 159 -26.22 -7.52 4.72
CA VAL A 159 -25.53 -8.75 5.14
C VAL A 159 -25.54 -8.85 6.67
N ASP A 160 -25.90 -10.03 7.19
CA ASP A 160 -25.91 -10.31 8.63
C ASP A 160 -24.50 -10.19 9.24
N THR A 161 -24.44 -9.76 10.51
CA THR A 161 -23.17 -9.59 11.24
C THR A 161 -22.35 -10.88 11.31
N ASP A 162 -22.99 -12.04 11.45
CA ASP A 162 -22.29 -13.33 11.48
C ASP A 162 -21.55 -13.65 10.17
N VAL A 163 -22.12 -13.24 9.03
CA VAL A 163 -21.49 -13.42 7.72
C VAL A 163 -20.28 -12.50 7.60
N ILE A 164 -20.40 -11.24 8.02
CA ILE A 164 -19.30 -10.28 8.08
C ILE A 164 -18.17 -10.82 8.96
N ASP A 165 -18.49 -11.30 10.16
CA ASP A 165 -17.54 -11.88 11.09
C ASP A 165 -16.83 -13.10 10.50
N SER A 166 -17.56 -13.97 9.77
CA SER A 166 -16.96 -15.12 9.09
C SER A 166 -15.98 -14.68 7.98
N ARG A 167 -16.32 -13.64 7.21
CA ARG A 167 -15.46 -13.08 6.15
C ARG A 167 -14.18 -12.50 6.75
N VAL A 168 -14.29 -11.75 7.84
CA VAL A 168 -13.13 -11.21 8.57
C VAL A 168 -12.28 -12.35 9.16
N SER A 169 -12.91 -13.40 9.71
CA SER A 169 -12.19 -14.57 10.20
C SER A 169 -11.43 -15.31 9.09
N ARG A 170 -12.01 -15.43 7.89
CA ARG A 170 -11.34 -16.02 6.72
C ARG A 170 -10.21 -15.15 6.21
N MET A 171 -10.39 -13.82 6.22
CA MET A 171 -9.31 -12.87 5.92
C MET A 171 -8.14 -13.02 6.91
N ALA A 172 -8.42 -13.17 8.21
CA ALA A 172 -7.40 -13.41 9.22
C ALA A 172 -6.67 -14.76 8.99
N ALA A 173 -7.41 -15.82 8.64
CA ALA A 173 -6.82 -17.12 8.29
C ALA A 173 -5.92 -17.03 7.04
N TRP A 174 -6.35 -16.29 6.02
CA TRP A 174 -5.55 -16.00 4.83
C TRP A 174 -4.26 -15.25 5.20
N LEU A 175 -4.35 -14.15 5.95
CA LEU A 175 -3.17 -13.38 6.40
C LEU A 175 -2.21 -14.22 7.25
N SER A 176 -2.72 -15.10 8.10
CA SER A 176 -1.89 -16.05 8.86
C SER A 176 -1.17 -17.02 7.92
N SER A 177 -1.85 -17.52 6.88
CA SER A 177 -1.27 -18.46 5.92
C SER A 177 -0.09 -17.86 5.15
N LEU A 178 -0.09 -16.53 4.92
CA LEU A 178 0.99 -15.82 4.23
C LEU A 178 2.34 -15.95 4.95
N THR A 179 2.34 -16.04 6.28
CA THR A 179 3.58 -16.19 7.08
C THR A 179 4.32 -17.51 6.85
N ARG A 180 3.61 -18.51 6.32
CA ARG A 180 4.15 -19.83 5.98
C ARG A 180 4.38 -20.00 4.49
N GLN A 181 3.98 -19.04 3.66
CA GLN A 181 4.23 -19.10 2.22
C GLN A 181 5.70 -18.86 1.93
N PHE A 182 6.33 -19.84 1.28
CA PHE A 182 7.73 -19.74 0.91
C PHE A 182 7.93 -18.68 -0.18
N TRP A 183 8.95 -17.83 -0.01
CA TRP A 183 9.34 -16.69 -0.88
C TRP A 183 8.45 -15.46 -0.81
N LEU A 184 7.28 -15.52 -0.20
CA LEU A 184 6.40 -14.37 -0.13
C LEU A 184 7.06 -13.25 0.71
N VAL A 185 7.19 -12.06 0.13
CA VAL A 185 7.78 -10.88 0.80
C VAL A 185 6.75 -9.77 1.01
N GLN A 186 5.70 -9.74 0.19
CA GLN A 186 4.65 -8.75 0.27
C GLN A 186 3.35 -9.33 -0.29
N ALA A 187 2.24 -9.04 0.37
CA ALA A 187 0.91 -9.19 -0.17
C ALA A 187 0.24 -7.82 -0.19
N GLN A 188 -0.54 -7.52 -1.22
CA GLN A 188 -1.19 -6.23 -1.38
C GLN A 188 -2.63 -6.44 -1.79
N VAL A 189 -3.56 -5.75 -1.12
CA VAL A 189 -4.96 -5.66 -1.53
C VAL A 189 -5.25 -4.22 -1.92
N THR A 190 -5.53 -4.00 -3.20
CA THR A 190 -5.82 -2.68 -3.76
C THR A 190 -7.27 -2.60 -4.17
N ILE A 191 -7.95 -1.57 -3.70
CA ILE A 191 -9.27 -1.16 -4.17
C ILE A 191 -9.05 0.06 -5.06
N GLU A 192 -9.46 -0.04 -6.32
CA GLU A 192 -9.45 1.07 -7.25
C GLU A 192 -10.89 1.49 -7.58
N THR A 193 -11.17 2.78 -7.44
CA THR A 193 -12.44 3.38 -7.84
C THR A 193 -12.21 4.41 -8.93
N ALA A 194 -13.05 4.41 -9.95
CA ALA A 194 -13.11 5.46 -10.96
C ALA A 194 -14.58 5.74 -11.30
N PRO A 195 -14.93 6.99 -11.66
CA PRO A 195 -16.23 7.28 -12.25
C PRO A 195 -16.45 6.38 -13.47
N ASP A 196 -17.65 5.79 -13.62
CA ASP A 196 -17.98 5.05 -14.83
C ASP A 196 -18.15 6.06 -15.98
N PRO A 197 -17.37 5.93 -17.08
CA PRO A 197 -17.56 6.78 -18.26
C PRO A 197 -18.90 6.51 -18.98
N GLY A 198 -19.71 5.56 -18.51
CA GLY A 198 -21.03 5.23 -19.08
C GLY A 198 -20.97 4.43 -20.38
N THR A 199 -19.78 4.25 -20.94
CA THR A 199 -19.56 3.56 -22.21
C THR A 199 -19.86 2.07 -22.12
N LYS A 200 -19.69 1.44 -20.95
CA LYS A 200 -19.97 0.02 -20.76
C LYS A 200 -21.47 -0.27 -20.83
N LEU A 201 -22.29 0.49 -20.10
CA LEU A 201 -23.75 0.38 -20.17
C LEU A 201 -24.24 0.69 -21.59
N ARG A 202 -23.73 1.76 -22.20
CA ARG A 202 -24.04 2.14 -23.58
C ARG A 202 -23.71 0.99 -24.56
N SER A 203 -22.51 0.43 -24.47
CA SER A 203 -22.07 -0.69 -25.32
C SER A 203 -22.93 -1.93 -25.12
N GLU A 204 -23.31 -2.25 -23.88
CA GLU A 204 -24.16 -3.42 -23.56
C GLU A 204 -25.58 -3.25 -24.09
N ILE A 205 -26.12 -2.04 -23.99
CA ILE A 205 -27.42 -1.69 -24.56
C ILE A 205 -27.38 -1.89 -26.07
N PHE A 206 -26.39 -1.32 -26.76
CA PHE A 206 -26.29 -1.43 -28.22
C PHE A 206 -25.92 -2.84 -28.72
N SER A 207 -25.21 -3.64 -27.93
CA SER A 207 -24.89 -5.04 -28.28
C SER A 207 -26.08 -5.98 -28.11
N THR A 208 -26.98 -5.67 -27.17
CA THR A 208 -28.15 -6.50 -26.86
C THR A 208 -29.42 -6.05 -27.61
N LEU A 209 -29.43 -4.82 -28.13
CA LEU A 209 -30.56 -4.27 -28.87
C LEU A 209 -30.83 -5.09 -30.13
N LYS A 210 -32.02 -5.68 -30.22
CA LYS A 210 -32.46 -6.41 -31.41
C LYS A 210 -33.10 -5.45 -32.41
N PRO A 211 -32.76 -5.54 -33.71
CA PRO A 211 -33.37 -4.67 -34.74
C PRO A 211 -34.90 -4.79 -34.84
N GLU A 212 -35.44 -5.95 -34.46
CA GLU A 212 -36.87 -6.27 -34.51
C GLU A 212 -37.65 -5.81 -33.27
N ALA A 213 -36.99 -5.23 -32.26
CA ALA A 213 -37.65 -4.77 -31.05
C ALA A 213 -38.65 -3.63 -31.35
N PRO A 214 -39.78 -3.51 -30.63
CA PRO A 214 -40.71 -2.40 -30.79
C PRO A 214 -40.02 -1.04 -30.69
N SER A 215 -40.44 -0.06 -31.50
CA SER A 215 -39.78 1.26 -31.58
C SER A 215 -39.67 1.97 -30.22
N LEU A 216 -40.73 1.91 -29.41
CA LEU A 216 -40.74 2.47 -28.06
C LEU A 216 -39.64 1.85 -27.16
N ALA A 217 -39.37 0.55 -27.29
CA ALA A 217 -38.34 -0.11 -26.49
C ALA A 217 -36.94 0.32 -26.94
N GLN A 218 -36.72 0.53 -28.24
CA GLN A 218 -35.45 1.06 -28.76
C GLN A 218 -35.20 2.48 -28.26
N GLU A 219 -36.21 3.35 -28.37
CA GLU A 219 -36.15 4.74 -27.88
C GLU A 219 -35.88 4.81 -26.38
N VAL A 220 -36.57 4.00 -25.57
CA VAL A 220 -36.32 3.96 -24.11
C VAL A 220 -34.91 3.50 -23.79
N MET A 221 -34.40 2.49 -24.49
CA MET A 221 -33.04 1.98 -24.25
C MET A 221 -31.96 3.00 -24.69
N GLU A 222 -32.16 3.70 -25.80
CA GLU A 222 -31.29 4.81 -26.22
C GLU A 222 -31.34 5.97 -25.21
N GLN A 223 -32.53 6.33 -24.75
CA GLN A 223 -32.70 7.39 -23.75
C GLN A 223 -32.05 7.02 -22.41
N ILE A 224 -32.12 5.76 -21.99
CA ILE A 224 -31.38 5.25 -20.82
C ILE A 224 -29.88 5.35 -21.07
N ALA A 225 -29.39 4.95 -22.25
CA ALA A 225 -27.97 5.04 -22.57
C ALA A 225 -27.42 6.48 -22.52
N ASP A 226 -28.23 7.47 -22.91
CA ASP A 226 -27.84 8.88 -22.85
C ASP A 226 -28.01 9.48 -21.45
N THR A 227 -29.09 9.13 -20.73
CA THR A 227 -29.43 9.73 -19.42
C THR A 227 -28.66 9.10 -18.25
N TYR A 228 -28.39 7.79 -18.30
CA TYR A 228 -27.72 7.02 -17.24
C TYR A 228 -26.20 6.94 -17.42
N SER A 229 -25.65 7.67 -18.38
CA SER A 229 -24.23 7.62 -18.78
C SER A 229 -23.23 8.10 -17.71
N ALA A 230 -23.67 8.67 -16.60
CA ALA A 230 -22.78 9.11 -15.53
C ALA A 230 -23.44 8.95 -14.15
N GLY A 231 -22.97 7.99 -13.35
CA GLY A 231 -23.45 7.89 -11.96
C GLY A 231 -23.00 6.67 -11.19
N ALA A 232 -22.70 5.55 -11.87
CA ALA A 232 -22.08 4.40 -11.22
C ALA A 232 -20.57 4.64 -11.09
N ALA A 233 -19.96 4.13 -10.01
CA ALA A 233 -18.53 4.07 -9.91
C ALA A 233 -18.06 2.64 -10.24
N GLN A 234 -17.04 2.54 -11.08
CA GLN A 234 -16.36 1.27 -11.29
C GLN A 234 -15.43 1.01 -10.11
N VAL A 235 -15.64 -0.12 -9.41
CA VAL A 235 -14.79 -0.57 -8.32
C VAL A 235 -14.08 -1.85 -8.74
N LYS A 236 -12.75 -1.83 -8.77
CA LYS A 236 -11.90 -2.97 -9.10
C LYS A 236 -11.11 -3.39 -7.86
N PHE A 237 -11.01 -4.69 -7.62
CA PHE A 237 -10.21 -5.25 -6.53
C PHE A 237 -9.04 -6.03 -7.11
N PHE A 238 -7.86 -5.76 -6.58
CA PHE A 238 -6.64 -6.47 -6.94
C PHE A 238 -5.99 -7.05 -5.70
N VAL A 239 -5.58 -8.32 -5.78
CA VAL A 239 -4.72 -8.95 -4.78
C VAL A 239 -3.40 -9.30 -5.44
N THR A 240 -2.34 -8.58 -5.10
CA THR A 240 -1.00 -8.81 -5.65
C THR A 240 -0.13 -9.51 -4.62
N LEU A 241 0.44 -10.66 -4.98
CA LEU A 241 1.36 -11.43 -4.15
C LEU A 241 2.76 -11.36 -4.78
N THR A 242 3.72 -10.85 -4.04
CA THR A 242 5.10 -10.65 -4.48
C THR A 242 6.03 -11.64 -3.80
N PHE A 243 6.79 -12.36 -4.62
CA PHE A 243 7.69 -13.42 -4.22
C PHE A 243 9.14 -13.09 -4.57
N ARG A 244 10.05 -13.49 -3.70
CA ARG A 244 11.49 -13.34 -3.87
C ARG A 244 12.18 -14.69 -3.72
N PRO A 245 12.74 -15.25 -4.80
CA PRO A 245 13.50 -16.49 -4.74
C PRO A 245 14.71 -16.38 -3.78
N PRO A 246 15.09 -17.49 -3.11
CA PRO A 246 16.10 -17.52 -2.09
C PRO A 246 17.47 -17.47 -2.74
N LEU A 247 18.44 -16.95 -1.99
CA LEU A 247 19.83 -16.90 -2.40
C LEU A 247 20.43 -18.32 -2.38
N GLY A 248 21.35 -18.62 -3.30
CA GLY A 248 22.13 -19.88 -3.31
C GLY A 248 22.17 -20.57 -4.67
N ARG A 249 21.08 -20.51 -5.46
CA ARG A 249 21.08 -20.91 -6.87
C ARG A 249 20.66 -19.74 -7.76
N ARG A 250 21.16 -19.69 -8.99
CA ARG A 250 20.67 -18.73 -9.98
C ARG A 250 19.32 -19.23 -10.47
N TRP A 251 18.28 -18.46 -10.17
CA TRP A 251 16.93 -18.71 -10.66
C TRP A 251 16.76 -17.98 -12.00
N ASN A 252 16.37 -18.70 -13.04
CA ASN A 252 15.86 -18.10 -14.27
C ASN A 252 14.36 -17.87 -14.14
N ASP A 253 13.85 -16.96 -14.97
CA ASP A 253 12.46 -16.55 -15.01
C ASP A 253 11.51 -17.74 -15.19
N ASP A 254 11.83 -18.67 -16.11
CA ASP A 254 11.01 -19.86 -16.37
C ASP A 254 10.90 -20.79 -15.16
N ALA A 255 11.98 -20.99 -14.40
CA ALA A 255 11.91 -21.84 -13.20
C ALA A 255 11.11 -21.17 -12.08
N VAL A 256 11.21 -19.84 -11.95
CA VAL A 256 10.39 -19.10 -10.99
C VAL A 256 8.92 -19.16 -11.40
N ALA A 257 8.63 -18.91 -12.68
CA ALA A 257 7.28 -19.02 -13.23
C ALA A 257 6.69 -20.41 -12.98
N THR A 258 7.41 -21.47 -13.31
CA THR A 258 6.98 -22.86 -13.08
C THR A 258 6.64 -23.12 -11.61
N GLU A 259 7.49 -22.68 -10.67
CA GLU A 259 7.25 -22.86 -9.24
C GLU A 259 6.03 -22.06 -8.75
N LEU A 260 5.85 -20.83 -9.23
CA LEU A 260 4.70 -20.01 -8.88
C LEU A 260 3.40 -20.59 -9.46
N MET A 261 3.43 -21.06 -10.71
CA MET A 261 2.28 -21.67 -11.36
C MET A 261 1.83 -22.95 -10.67
N ALA A 262 2.77 -23.78 -10.18
CA ALA A 262 2.45 -24.96 -9.38
C ALA A 262 1.69 -24.63 -8.07
N ARG A 263 1.87 -23.41 -7.53
CA ARG A 263 1.22 -22.94 -6.29
C ARG A 263 -0.01 -22.08 -6.54
N LEU A 264 -0.23 -21.63 -7.77
CA LEU A 264 -1.30 -20.70 -8.13
C LEU A 264 -2.69 -21.17 -7.67
N PRO A 265 -3.10 -22.45 -7.87
CA PRO A 265 -4.43 -22.90 -7.44
C PRO A 265 -4.62 -22.80 -5.92
N HIS A 266 -3.56 -23.03 -5.14
CA HIS A 266 -3.60 -22.91 -3.69
C HIS A 266 -3.71 -21.44 -3.26
N MET A 267 -2.98 -20.54 -3.91
CA MET A 267 -3.07 -19.09 -3.67
C MET A 267 -4.49 -18.56 -3.96
N GLN A 268 -5.08 -18.98 -5.08
CA GLN A 268 -6.45 -18.61 -5.45
C GLN A 268 -7.48 -19.17 -4.47
N ALA A 269 -7.37 -20.45 -4.10
CA ALA A 269 -8.28 -21.08 -3.14
C ALA A 269 -8.23 -20.44 -1.75
N ALA A 270 -7.05 -19.97 -1.30
CA ALA A 270 -6.88 -19.33 -0.01
C ALA A 270 -7.62 -17.97 0.11
N LEU A 271 -7.97 -17.35 -1.01
CA LEU A 271 -8.72 -16.08 -1.05
C LEU A 271 -10.24 -16.28 -1.01
N VAL A 272 -10.74 -17.50 -1.24
CA VAL A 272 -12.17 -17.79 -1.30
C VAL A 272 -12.83 -17.57 0.06
N GLY A 273 -13.93 -16.81 0.07
CA GLY A 273 -14.70 -16.52 1.28
C GLY A 273 -14.16 -15.36 2.13
N THR A 274 -13.07 -14.70 1.73
CA THR A 274 -12.57 -13.48 2.39
C THR A 274 -13.45 -12.24 2.15
N GLY A 275 -14.51 -12.37 1.33
CA GLY A 275 -15.35 -11.28 0.82
C GLY A 275 -15.06 -10.92 -0.65
N ALA A 276 -13.99 -11.48 -1.22
CA ALA A 276 -13.69 -11.43 -2.65
C ALA A 276 -14.41 -12.54 -3.42
N VAL A 277 -14.94 -12.18 -4.59
CA VAL A 277 -15.64 -13.07 -5.53
C VAL A 277 -15.09 -12.93 -6.93
N GLY A 278 -15.17 -14.01 -7.72
CA GLY A 278 -14.64 -14.04 -9.07
C GLY A 278 -13.13 -13.84 -9.11
N ILE A 279 -12.41 -14.41 -8.13
CA ILE A 279 -10.95 -14.30 -8.01
C ILE A 279 -10.33 -15.03 -9.19
N GLN A 280 -9.70 -14.29 -10.10
CA GLN A 280 -9.02 -14.83 -11.27
C GLN A 280 -7.61 -14.25 -11.39
N PRO A 281 -6.60 -15.07 -11.71
CA PRO A 281 -5.27 -14.55 -12.02
C PRO A 281 -5.33 -13.64 -13.25
N MET A 282 -4.66 -12.50 -13.20
CA MET A 282 -4.62 -11.58 -14.34
C MET A 282 -3.62 -12.06 -15.38
N SER A 283 -4.03 -12.01 -16.64
CA SER A 283 -3.15 -12.18 -17.79
C SER A 283 -2.19 -11.00 -17.95
N ALA A 284 -1.13 -11.19 -18.75
CA ALA A 284 -0.20 -10.10 -19.06
C ALA A 284 -0.90 -8.90 -19.70
N ALA A 285 -1.88 -9.16 -20.57
CA ALA A 285 -2.65 -8.12 -21.26
C ALA A 285 -3.51 -7.29 -20.28
N GLU A 286 -4.16 -7.93 -19.31
CA GLU A 286 -4.97 -7.23 -18.31
C GLU A 286 -4.13 -6.39 -17.35
N ILE A 287 -2.95 -6.88 -16.95
CA ILE A 287 -2.02 -6.11 -16.13
C ILE A 287 -1.58 -4.86 -16.90
N MET A 288 -1.13 -5.04 -18.15
CA MET A 288 -0.73 -3.91 -19.00
C MET A 288 -1.87 -2.90 -19.20
N TYR A 289 -3.09 -3.38 -19.45
CA TYR A 289 -4.29 -2.55 -19.56
C TYR A 289 -4.54 -1.72 -18.29
N GLN A 290 -4.42 -2.35 -17.12
CA GLN A 290 -4.60 -1.68 -15.84
C GLN A 290 -3.51 -0.62 -15.57
N LEU A 291 -2.26 -0.87 -15.95
CA LEU A 291 -1.19 0.13 -15.87
C LEU A 291 -1.46 1.31 -16.80
N ARG A 292 -1.77 1.06 -18.08
CA ARG A 292 -1.98 2.12 -19.07
C ARG A 292 -3.19 2.99 -18.71
N SER A 293 -4.30 2.40 -18.30
CA SER A 293 -5.50 3.13 -17.84
C SER A 293 -5.29 3.93 -16.55
N SER A 294 -4.28 3.56 -15.75
CA SER A 294 -3.88 4.33 -14.57
C SER A 294 -2.94 5.48 -14.92
N LEU A 295 -2.07 5.30 -15.91
CA LEU A 295 -1.11 6.31 -16.39
C LEU A 295 -1.77 7.36 -17.29
N ASP A 296 -2.82 7.01 -18.03
CA ASP A 296 -3.58 7.93 -18.88
C ASP A 296 -5.08 7.74 -18.61
N PRO A 297 -5.59 8.18 -17.45
CA PRO A 297 -6.98 7.95 -17.04
C PRO A 297 -8.00 8.75 -17.84
N VAL A 298 -7.56 9.78 -18.57
CA VAL A 298 -8.43 10.64 -19.39
C VAL A 298 -8.71 9.99 -20.75
N SER A 299 -7.78 9.17 -21.24
CA SER A 299 -7.92 8.53 -22.54
C SER A 299 -8.75 7.26 -22.43
N GLU A 300 -9.65 7.04 -23.40
CA GLU A 300 -10.36 5.78 -23.52
C GLU A 300 -9.39 4.70 -23.98
N VAL A 301 -8.79 4.01 -23.00
CA VAL A 301 -7.94 2.86 -23.27
C VAL A 301 -8.88 1.71 -23.61
N GLN A 302 -8.88 1.28 -24.87
CA GLN A 302 -9.61 0.08 -25.28
C GLN A 302 -8.92 -1.17 -24.71
N PRO A 303 -9.71 -2.17 -24.27
CA PRO A 303 -9.15 -3.43 -23.82
C PRO A 303 -8.33 -4.07 -24.96
N PRO A 304 -7.22 -4.74 -24.64
CA PRO A 304 -6.26 -5.21 -25.64
C PRO A 304 -6.90 -6.27 -26.56
N GLN A 305 -6.97 -6.00 -27.87
CA GLN A 305 -7.39 -7.00 -28.88
C GLN A 305 -6.24 -7.93 -29.32
N LYS A 306 -4.98 -7.44 -29.32
CA LYS A 306 -3.68 -8.14 -29.44
C LYS A 306 -2.57 -7.09 -29.67
N GLY A 307 -1.31 -7.39 -29.32
CA GLY A 307 -0.14 -6.61 -29.77
C GLY A 307 0.46 -5.59 -28.80
N TRP A 308 0.03 -5.55 -27.54
CA TRP A 308 0.69 -4.71 -26.54
C TRP A 308 2.01 -5.34 -26.12
N ALA A 309 3.08 -4.54 -26.10
CA ALA A 309 4.38 -4.93 -25.58
C ALA A 309 4.63 -4.21 -24.26
N TRP A 310 5.18 -4.92 -23.26
CA TRP A 310 5.49 -4.35 -21.94
C TRP A 310 6.42 -3.13 -22.02
N ASP A 311 7.34 -3.14 -22.99
CA ASP A 311 8.25 -2.03 -23.24
C ASP A 311 7.57 -0.77 -23.80
N ASP A 312 6.27 -0.83 -24.10
CA ASP A 312 5.51 0.23 -24.78
C ASP A 312 4.25 0.69 -24.00
N ILE A 313 4.11 0.32 -22.73
CA ILE A 313 2.93 0.65 -21.90
C ILE A 313 3.13 1.83 -20.94
N GLY A 314 4.34 2.39 -20.89
CA GLY A 314 4.69 3.55 -20.09
C GLY A 314 4.02 4.84 -20.56
N PRO A 315 4.16 5.93 -19.77
CA PRO A 315 3.66 7.24 -20.15
C PRO A 315 4.52 7.83 -21.28
N VAL A 316 3.94 8.72 -22.08
CA VAL A 316 4.67 9.58 -23.03
C VAL A 316 5.57 10.56 -22.27
N SER A 317 5.03 11.14 -21.20
CA SER A 317 5.79 12.03 -20.33
C SER A 317 5.36 11.87 -18.88
N ALA A 318 6.33 11.94 -17.98
CA ALA A 318 6.05 11.98 -16.56
C ALA A 318 7.04 12.90 -15.84
N ILE A 319 6.51 13.73 -14.96
CA ILE A 319 7.30 14.66 -14.15
C ILE A 319 6.97 14.41 -12.69
N GLU A 320 7.97 13.97 -11.94
CA GLU A 320 7.87 13.90 -10.49
C GLU A 320 8.09 15.31 -9.92
N HIS A 321 7.17 15.73 -9.05
CA HIS A 321 7.30 16.90 -8.20
C HIS A 321 7.52 16.46 -6.75
N TRP A 322 7.75 17.42 -5.85
CA TRP A 322 8.03 17.10 -4.46
C TRP A 322 6.84 16.42 -3.77
N ASP A 323 5.63 16.76 -4.15
CA ASP A 323 4.37 16.37 -3.50
C ASP A 323 3.27 15.93 -4.48
N SER A 324 3.59 15.87 -5.78
CA SER A 324 2.72 15.34 -6.82
C SER A 324 3.49 14.61 -7.91
N TYR A 325 2.78 13.85 -8.73
CA TYR A 325 3.29 13.14 -9.89
C TYR A 325 2.43 13.49 -11.11
N GLN A 326 3.01 14.22 -12.05
CA GLN A 326 2.39 14.49 -13.34
C GLN A 326 2.70 13.32 -14.28
N HIS A 327 1.68 12.77 -14.92
CA HIS A 327 1.82 11.69 -15.90
C HIS A 327 0.82 11.90 -17.02
N ASP A 328 1.24 11.70 -18.28
CA ASP A 328 0.45 11.94 -19.49
C ASP A 328 -0.51 13.15 -19.36
N ARG A 329 -1.81 12.90 -19.16
CA ARG A 329 -2.87 13.92 -19.07
C ARG A 329 -3.44 14.15 -17.68
N ALA A 330 -2.77 13.68 -16.63
CA ALA A 330 -3.31 13.68 -15.28
C ALA A 330 -2.25 13.97 -14.21
N TRP A 331 -2.74 14.27 -13.02
CA TRP A 331 -1.95 14.58 -11.84
C TRP A 331 -2.34 13.64 -10.72
N SER A 332 -1.35 13.03 -10.10
CA SER A 332 -1.55 12.14 -8.96
C SER A 332 -0.85 12.64 -7.72
N ARG A 333 -1.47 12.43 -6.56
CA ARG A 333 -0.84 12.58 -5.25
C ARG A 333 -1.01 11.29 -4.46
N SER A 334 0.08 10.83 -3.86
CA SER A 334 0.13 9.60 -3.08
C SER A 334 0.39 9.90 -1.60
N TRP A 335 -0.31 9.19 -0.73
CA TRP A 335 -0.18 9.21 0.72
C TRP A 335 0.21 7.84 1.27
N GLY A 336 0.93 7.83 2.38
CA GLY A 336 1.26 6.64 3.15
C GLY A 336 0.82 6.79 4.61
N MET A 337 0.43 5.68 5.21
CA MET A 337 0.05 5.58 6.61
C MET A 337 1.22 5.94 7.53
N VAL A 338 0.98 6.86 8.44
CA VAL A 338 1.91 7.21 9.52
C VAL A 338 1.59 6.41 10.78
N GLU A 339 0.31 6.27 11.09
CA GLU A 339 -0.18 5.58 12.27
C GLU A 339 -1.44 4.80 11.92
N ALA A 340 -1.53 3.57 12.45
CA ALA A 340 -2.71 2.73 12.31
C ALA A 340 -3.91 3.32 13.07
N PRO A 341 -5.16 2.96 12.71
CA PRO A 341 -6.35 3.43 13.39
C PRO A 341 -6.29 3.25 14.91
N ARG A 342 -6.70 4.31 15.62
CA ARG A 342 -6.75 4.32 17.09
C ARG A 342 -8.11 3.85 17.61
N GLY A 343 -8.07 3.07 18.69
CA GLY A 343 -9.25 2.61 19.40
C GLY A 343 -9.85 1.34 18.79
N ASN A 344 -11.15 1.14 18.99
CA ASN A 344 -11.87 -0.02 18.47
C ASN A 344 -11.97 0.07 16.95
N VAL A 345 -11.57 -1.00 16.26
CA VAL A 345 -11.67 -1.13 14.80
C VAL A 345 -12.82 -2.07 14.50
N PHE A 346 -13.71 -1.66 13.60
CA PHE A 346 -14.81 -2.47 13.10
C PHE A 346 -14.51 -2.94 11.68
N ALA A 347 -15.27 -3.92 11.19
CA ALA A 347 -15.13 -4.43 9.81
C ALA A 347 -15.26 -3.32 8.74
N THR A 348 -15.99 -2.24 9.04
CA THR A 348 -16.26 -1.11 8.13
C THR A 348 -15.28 0.06 8.27
N THR A 349 -14.23 -0.05 9.10
CA THR A 349 -13.35 1.09 9.44
C THR A 349 -12.74 1.74 8.20
N PHE A 350 -12.37 0.98 7.18
CA PHE A 350 -11.77 1.50 5.95
C PHE A 350 -12.77 1.78 4.82
N ALA A 351 -14.07 1.53 5.01
CA ALA A 351 -15.07 1.64 3.96
C ALA A 351 -15.09 3.04 3.34
N ARG A 352 -15.19 4.09 4.18
CA ARG A 352 -15.18 5.49 3.71
C ARG A 352 -13.91 5.91 3.00
N LEU A 353 -12.76 5.34 3.36
CA LEU A 353 -11.52 5.59 2.65
C LEU A 353 -11.54 5.00 1.24
N ALA A 354 -12.17 3.83 1.08
CA ALA A 354 -12.27 3.10 -0.18
C ALA A 354 -13.47 3.51 -1.06
N ASP A 355 -14.51 4.16 -0.50
CA ASP A 355 -15.72 4.58 -1.22
C ASP A 355 -15.38 5.41 -2.46
N PRO A 356 -16.09 5.28 -3.60
CA PRO A 356 -15.83 6.11 -4.76
C PRO A 356 -16.02 7.61 -4.48
N ASP A 357 -15.19 8.44 -5.12
CA ASP A 357 -15.35 9.91 -5.11
C ASP A 357 -15.52 10.39 -6.56
N PRO A 358 -16.62 11.11 -6.89
CA PRO A 358 -16.94 11.52 -8.27
C PRO A 358 -15.99 12.60 -8.82
N ASP A 359 -15.36 13.38 -7.93
CA ASP A 359 -14.45 14.47 -8.31
C ASP A 359 -13.05 13.97 -8.67
N LEU A 360 -12.76 12.68 -8.46
CA LEU A 360 -11.48 12.06 -8.77
C LEU A 360 -11.61 11.25 -10.05
N LEU A 361 -10.66 11.41 -10.98
CA LEU A 361 -10.58 10.53 -12.15
C LEU A 361 -10.31 9.08 -11.73
N ARG A 362 -9.51 8.90 -10.70
CA ARG A 362 -9.18 7.59 -10.13
C ARG A 362 -8.74 7.73 -8.69
N LYS A 363 -9.17 6.81 -7.84
CA LYS A 363 -8.66 6.66 -6.46
C LYS A 363 -8.25 5.22 -6.25
N ARG A 364 -7.09 5.01 -5.64
CA ARG A 364 -6.59 3.71 -5.21
C ARG A 364 -6.30 3.72 -3.73
N VAL A 365 -6.75 2.70 -3.02
CA VAL A 365 -6.39 2.44 -1.63
C VAL A 365 -5.81 1.04 -1.55
N SER A 366 -4.54 0.94 -1.16
CA SER A 366 -3.80 -0.32 -1.09
C SER A 366 -3.41 -0.62 0.35
N LEU A 367 -3.89 -1.75 0.87
CA LEU A 367 -3.38 -2.35 2.10
C LEU A 367 -2.22 -3.26 1.73
N VAL A 368 -1.02 -2.92 2.19
CA VAL A 368 0.22 -3.63 1.93
C VAL A 368 0.61 -4.39 3.19
N TYR A 369 0.77 -5.70 3.07
CA TYR A 369 1.10 -6.63 4.15
C TYR A 369 2.51 -7.19 3.95
N HIS A 370 3.32 -7.14 5.00
CA HIS A 370 4.62 -7.81 5.05
C HIS A 370 4.57 -8.91 6.12
N PRO A 371 4.37 -10.18 5.71
CA PRO A 371 4.38 -11.30 6.64
C PRO A 371 5.80 -11.54 7.15
N TYR A 372 5.94 -11.85 8.43
CA TYR A 372 7.20 -12.30 9.01
C TYR A 372 7.26 -13.82 9.01
N SER A 373 8.44 -14.38 8.70
CA SER A 373 8.67 -15.81 8.93
C SER A 373 8.56 -16.13 10.43
N PRO A 374 8.22 -17.38 10.82
CA PRO A 374 8.07 -17.73 12.24
C PRO A 374 9.30 -17.37 13.09
N GLY A 375 10.51 -17.58 12.57
CA GLY A 375 11.73 -17.21 13.28
C GLY A 375 11.96 -15.69 13.40
N GLN A 376 11.49 -14.89 12.44
CA GLN A 376 11.53 -13.42 12.54
C GLN A 376 10.44 -12.91 13.50
N ALA A 377 9.25 -13.50 13.46
CA ALA A 377 8.13 -13.19 14.33
C ALA A 377 8.49 -13.39 15.81
N ALA A 378 9.01 -14.56 16.18
CA ALA A 378 9.46 -14.83 17.55
C ALA A 378 10.48 -13.80 18.06
N ARG A 379 11.50 -13.47 17.25
CA ARG A 379 12.50 -12.45 17.61
C ARG A 379 11.89 -11.05 17.74
N LEU A 380 10.96 -10.71 16.85
CA LEU A 380 10.28 -9.42 16.86
C LEU A 380 9.48 -9.27 18.15
N VAL A 381 8.64 -10.24 18.50
CA VAL A 381 7.77 -10.15 19.69
C VAL A 381 8.57 -10.14 20.98
N GLU A 382 9.61 -10.97 21.10
CA GLU A 382 10.49 -10.95 22.27
C GLU A 382 11.22 -9.60 22.42
N ALA A 383 11.66 -9.00 21.32
CA ALA A 383 12.23 -7.65 21.35
C ALA A 383 11.19 -6.61 21.78
N ASP A 384 9.99 -6.71 21.23
CA ASP A 384 8.87 -5.81 21.49
C ASP A 384 8.37 -5.87 22.95
N LYS A 385 8.39 -7.06 23.55
CA LYS A 385 8.09 -7.30 24.97
C LYS A 385 9.18 -6.71 25.86
N ARG A 386 10.46 -6.98 25.56
CA ARG A 386 11.60 -6.39 26.29
C ARG A 386 11.58 -4.86 26.22
N ASP A 387 11.27 -4.29 25.07
CA ASP A 387 11.22 -2.84 24.88
C ASP A 387 10.06 -2.19 25.65
N ALA A 388 8.88 -2.84 25.69
CA ALA A 388 7.76 -2.39 26.51
C ALA A 388 8.11 -2.39 28.01
N GLN A 389 8.71 -3.49 28.50
CA GLN A 389 9.15 -3.62 29.89
C GLN A 389 10.19 -2.56 30.26
N PHE A 390 11.19 -2.34 29.41
CA PHE A 390 12.19 -1.29 29.61
C PHE A 390 11.56 0.11 29.69
N ASN A 391 10.59 0.40 28.81
CA ASN A 391 9.90 1.69 28.76
C ASN A 391 9.04 1.97 30.00
N ILE A 392 8.51 0.94 30.66
CA ILE A 392 7.82 1.04 31.95
C ILE A 392 8.83 1.23 33.07
N ASN A 393 9.85 0.37 33.14
CA ASN A 393 10.82 0.35 34.24
C ASN A 393 11.64 1.65 34.37
N LYS A 394 11.82 2.39 33.27
CA LYS A 394 12.51 3.70 33.31
C LYS A 394 11.66 4.84 33.86
N LYS A 395 10.34 4.66 34.03
CA LYS A 395 9.42 5.70 34.52
C LYS A 395 9.04 5.43 35.97
N ALA A 396 9.26 6.41 36.85
CA ALA A 396 8.84 6.30 38.26
C ALA A 396 7.31 6.14 38.42
N ARG A 397 6.52 6.70 37.49
CA ARG A 397 5.06 6.55 37.42
C ARG A 397 4.64 6.22 35.99
N PRO A 398 4.49 4.94 35.63
CA PRO A 398 4.01 4.53 34.32
C PRO A 398 2.58 5.03 34.07
N SER A 399 2.28 5.47 32.85
CA SER A 399 0.93 5.87 32.47
C SER A 399 0.05 4.66 32.15
N SER A 400 -1.27 4.80 32.19
CA SER A 400 -2.20 3.73 31.74
C SER A 400 -1.95 3.30 30.30
N ARG A 401 -1.39 4.17 29.45
CA ARG A 401 -1.00 3.84 28.08
C ARG A 401 0.22 2.91 28.04
N ASP A 402 1.19 3.13 28.92
CA ASP A 402 2.38 2.27 29.00
C ASP A 402 1.99 0.87 29.50
N LEU A 403 1.11 0.80 30.52
CA LEU A 403 0.60 -0.48 31.04
C LEU A 403 -0.20 -1.26 29.98
N ARG A 404 -1.05 -0.58 29.20
CA ARG A 404 -1.78 -1.21 28.09
C ARG A 404 -0.86 -1.69 26.97
N ASP A 405 0.21 -0.94 26.65
CA ASP A 405 1.20 -1.35 25.64
C ASP A 405 1.96 -2.62 26.06
N LEU A 406 2.31 -2.75 27.34
CA LEU A 406 2.90 -3.99 27.86
C LEU A 406 1.91 -5.16 27.82
N ALA A 407 0.67 -4.96 28.29
CA ALA A 407 -0.34 -6.02 28.26
C ALA A 407 -0.61 -6.52 26.83
N ALA A 408 -0.68 -5.59 25.86
CA ALA A 408 -0.79 -5.93 24.45
C ALA A 408 0.46 -6.67 23.92
N ALA A 409 1.67 -6.26 24.32
CA ALA A 409 2.91 -6.95 23.94
C ALA A 409 2.96 -8.39 24.48
N GLU A 410 2.52 -8.60 25.72
CA GLU A 410 2.43 -9.93 26.34
C GLU A 410 1.36 -10.79 25.68
N GLN A 411 0.22 -10.21 25.32
CA GLN A 411 -0.82 -10.89 24.56
C GLN A 411 -0.30 -11.34 23.18
N SER A 412 0.35 -10.45 22.43
CA SER A 412 0.93 -10.83 21.13
C SER A 412 2.00 -11.94 21.26
N ALA A 413 2.77 -11.95 22.35
CA ALA A 413 3.71 -13.03 22.65
C ALA A 413 3.02 -14.36 22.93
N ALA A 414 1.93 -14.34 23.69
CA ALA A 414 1.14 -15.53 23.95
C ALA A 414 0.48 -16.07 22.66
N GLU A 415 -0.03 -15.18 21.81
CA GLU A 415 -0.64 -15.56 20.52
C GLU A 415 0.39 -16.14 19.54
N GLU A 416 1.59 -15.54 19.44
CA GLU A 416 2.68 -16.06 18.61
C GLU A 416 3.15 -17.43 19.11
N ALA A 417 3.31 -17.60 20.43
CA ALA A 417 3.65 -18.89 21.03
C ALA A 417 2.56 -19.96 20.81
N ALA A 418 1.30 -19.55 20.65
CA ALA A 418 0.19 -20.41 20.26
C ALA A 418 0.14 -20.71 18.75
N GLY A 419 1.06 -20.16 17.95
CA GLY A 419 1.20 -20.39 16.51
C GLY A 419 0.54 -19.33 15.62
N ALA A 420 0.15 -18.17 16.17
CA ALA A 420 -0.36 -17.07 15.37
C ALA A 420 0.73 -16.49 14.45
N GLY A 421 0.34 -16.16 13.23
CA GLY A 421 1.23 -15.51 12.27
C GLY A 421 1.30 -14.00 12.52
N ILE A 422 2.50 -13.43 12.40
CA ILE A 422 2.70 -11.97 12.53
C ILE A 422 2.90 -11.36 11.17
N THR A 423 2.11 -10.33 10.89
CA THR A 423 2.14 -9.59 9.64
C THR A 423 2.06 -8.11 9.96
N SER A 424 3.03 -7.34 9.48
CA SER A 424 2.90 -5.87 9.51
C SER A 424 2.05 -5.42 8.33
N PHE A 425 1.35 -4.30 8.48
CA PHE A 425 0.61 -3.72 7.37
C PHE A 425 0.86 -2.22 7.25
N SER A 426 0.65 -1.69 6.05
CA SER A 426 0.70 -0.28 5.72
C SER A 426 -0.46 0.06 4.78
N ILE A 427 -0.90 1.31 4.79
CA ILE A 427 -1.90 1.80 3.85
C ILE A 427 -1.22 2.80 2.94
N LEU A 428 -1.40 2.62 1.63
CA LEU A 428 -1.08 3.61 0.62
C LEU A 428 -2.38 4.06 -0.03
N ALA A 429 -2.50 5.35 -0.30
CA ALA A 429 -3.60 5.87 -1.08
C ALA A 429 -3.07 6.76 -2.19
N THR A 430 -3.68 6.69 -3.37
CA THR A 430 -3.36 7.55 -4.51
C THR A 430 -4.64 8.12 -5.07
N ALA A 431 -4.71 9.43 -5.22
CA ALA A 431 -5.80 10.12 -5.90
C ALA A 431 -5.25 10.76 -7.17
N THR A 432 -6.00 10.64 -8.25
CA THR A 432 -5.65 11.15 -9.57
C THR A 432 -6.73 12.12 -10.04
N THR A 433 -6.31 13.32 -10.48
CA THR A 433 -7.15 14.42 -10.95
C THR A 433 -6.74 14.83 -12.36
N ALA A 434 -7.57 15.59 -13.06
CA ALA A 434 -7.27 16.07 -14.40
C ALA A 434 -6.23 17.19 -14.35
N THR A 435 -6.38 18.09 -13.38
CA THR A 435 -5.50 19.27 -13.23
C THR A 435 -4.74 19.27 -11.92
N GLN A 436 -3.64 20.05 -11.90
CA GLN A 436 -2.87 20.24 -10.67
C GLN A 436 -3.66 20.99 -9.60
N ALA A 437 -4.56 21.90 -9.99
CA ALA A 437 -5.35 22.71 -9.05
C ALA A 437 -6.31 21.85 -8.22
N GLU A 438 -6.94 20.86 -8.86
CA GLU A 438 -7.83 19.89 -8.21
C GLU A 438 -7.13 19.01 -7.16
N LEU A 439 -5.79 18.93 -7.16
CA LEU A 439 -5.07 18.12 -6.16
C LEU A 439 -5.27 18.62 -4.73
N GLU A 440 -5.49 19.91 -4.53
CA GLU A 440 -5.73 20.46 -3.19
C GLU A 440 -7.12 20.07 -2.66
N ASP A 441 -8.13 20.07 -3.53
CA ASP A 441 -9.46 19.56 -3.20
C ASP A 441 -9.41 18.05 -2.93
N ALA A 442 -8.73 17.29 -3.80
CA ALA A 442 -8.49 15.86 -3.59
C ALA A 442 -7.77 15.58 -2.26
N THR A 443 -6.85 16.45 -1.84
CA THR A 443 -6.14 16.32 -0.56
C THR A 443 -7.06 16.55 0.62
N THR A 444 -7.95 17.53 0.52
CA THR A 444 -8.96 17.81 1.53
C THR A 444 -9.94 16.65 1.67
N THR A 445 -10.43 16.12 0.54
CA THR A 445 -11.28 14.93 0.50
C THR A 445 -10.59 13.72 1.13
N MET A 446 -9.35 13.41 0.70
CA MET A 446 -8.58 12.29 1.25
C MET A 446 -8.30 12.43 2.76
N ALA A 447 -8.07 13.65 3.25
CA ALA A 447 -7.89 13.92 4.67
C ALA A 447 -9.18 13.72 5.48
N ALA A 448 -10.34 14.13 4.93
CA ALA A 448 -11.63 13.87 5.55
C ALA A 448 -11.92 12.36 5.64
N ARG A 449 -11.75 11.64 4.53
CA ARG A 449 -11.94 10.18 4.47
C ARG A 449 -10.99 9.42 5.40
N SER A 450 -9.72 9.82 5.47
CA SER A 450 -8.76 9.18 6.37
C SER A 450 -9.08 9.47 7.84
N GLY A 451 -9.58 10.68 8.15
CA GLY A 451 -10.07 11.05 9.47
C GLY A 451 -11.24 10.17 9.93
N GLU A 452 -12.20 9.89 9.04
CA GLU A 452 -13.32 8.96 9.30
C GLU A 452 -12.82 7.53 9.54
N ALA A 453 -11.86 7.06 8.75
CA ALA A 453 -11.19 5.78 8.95
C ALA A 453 -10.22 5.76 10.15
N ARG A 454 -10.05 6.90 10.83
CA ARG A 454 -9.12 7.13 11.94
C ARG A 454 -7.66 6.84 11.61
N VAL A 455 -7.30 6.88 10.33
CA VAL A 455 -5.93 6.70 9.83
C VAL A 455 -5.26 8.06 9.65
N ASP A 456 -4.03 8.21 10.14
CA ASP A 456 -3.19 9.36 9.79
C ASP A 456 -2.45 9.07 8.48
N LEU A 457 -2.88 9.72 7.40
CA LEU A 457 -2.25 9.64 6.09
C LEU A 457 -1.38 10.87 5.83
N ARG A 458 -0.17 10.64 5.31
CA ARG A 458 0.76 11.71 4.96
C ARG A 458 1.19 11.60 3.51
N VAL A 459 1.29 12.75 2.84
CA VAL A 459 1.83 12.85 1.49
C VAL A 459 3.25 12.25 1.43
N MET A 460 3.47 11.36 0.47
CA MET A 460 4.73 10.67 0.21
C MET A 460 5.73 11.58 -0.51
N THR A 461 6.16 12.65 0.15
CA THR A 461 6.97 13.70 -0.48
C THR A 461 8.33 13.20 -0.92
N GLY A 462 8.74 13.51 -2.15
CA GLY A 462 10.02 13.13 -2.76
C GLY A 462 10.08 11.67 -3.24
N SER A 463 8.94 10.97 -3.28
CA SER A 463 8.81 9.58 -3.73
C SER A 463 7.43 9.33 -4.36
N GLN A 464 6.87 10.32 -5.05
CA GLN A 464 5.50 10.28 -5.57
C GLN A 464 5.38 9.29 -6.72
N ALA A 465 6.36 9.23 -7.63
CA ALA A 465 6.33 8.28 -8.74
C ALA A 465 6.35 6.84 -8.21
N THR A 466 7.29 6.52 -7.31
CA THR A 466 7.38 5.18 -6.70
C THR A 466 6.12 4.82 -5.90
N SER A 467 5.54 5.77 -5.17
CA SER A 467 4.31 5.53 -4.39
C SER A 467 3.10 5.30 -5.29
N PHE A 468 3.00 6.04 -6.40
CA PHE A 468 1.97 5.84 -7.43
C PHE A 468 2.03 4.41 -7.97
N TYR A 469 3.21 3.97 -8.44
CA TYR A 469 3.38 2.61 -8.95
C TYR A 469 3.19 1.53 -7.88
N ALA A 470 3.54 1.81 -6.62
CA ALA A 470 3.32 0.88 -5.52
C ALA A 470 1.84 0.65 -5.21
N THR A 471 0.92 1.53 -5.63
CA THR A 471 -0.52 1.28 -5.56
C THR A 471 -1.09 0.49 -6.74
N LEU A 472 -0.28 0.21 -7.77
CA LEU A 472 -0.69 -0.55 -8.96
C LEU A 472 -0.40 -2.05 -8.80
N PRO A 473 -1.07 -2.93 -9.59
CA PRO A 473 -0.94 -4.38 -9.51
C PRO A 473 0.39 -4.94 -10.08
N VAL A 474 1.52 -4.31 -9.71
CA VAL A 474 2.89 -4.67 -10.14
C VAL A 474 3.74 -5.24 -9.00
N GLY A 475 3.30 -5.08 -7.75
CA GLY A 475 3.95 -5.62 -6.57
C GLY A 475 5.33 -5.02 -6.28
N ILE A 476 5.39 -3.69 -6.17
CA ILE A 476 6.59 -2.97 -5.75
C ILE A 476 6.73 -3.07 -4.23
N VAL A 477 7.90 -3.51 -3.78
CA VAL A 477 8.28 -3.55 -2.35
C VAL A 477 8.97 -2.24 -1.98
N LEU A 478 8.20 -1.28 -1.45
CA LEU A 478 8.68 0.09 -1.18
C LEU A 478 9.98 0.18 -0.37
N PRO A 479 10.19 -0.61 0.72
CA PRO A 479 11.43 -0.54 1.50
C PRO A 479 12.71 -0.79 0.69
N ASP A 480 12.65 -1.64 -0.34
CA ASP A 480 13.83 -2.01 -1.14
C ASP A 480 14.22 -0.91 -2.15
N HIS A 481 13.31 0.04 -2.39
CA HIS A 481 13.55 1.20 -3.25
C HIS A 481 13.79 2.49 -2.44
N ALA A 482 13.87 2.40 -1.11
CA ALA A 482 14.10 3.54 -0.25
C ALA A 482 15.54 4.07 -0.39
N THR A 483 15.68 5.35 -0.75
CA THR A 483 16.98 6.02 -0.82
C THR A 483 17.49 6.48 0.55
N VAL A 484 16.61 6.51 1.56
CA VAL A 484 16.94 6.88 2.93
C VAL A 484 16.82 5.63 3.80
N PRO A 485 17.92 5.16 4.42
CA PRO A 485 17.89 3.98 5.28
C PRO A 485 16.93 4.17 6.46
N SER A 486 16.30 3.08 6.91
CA SER A 486 15.65 3.03 8.22
C SER A 486 16.73 3.05 9.31
N LEU A 487 16.82 4.15 10.08
CA LEU A 487 17.78 4.29 11.18
C LEU A 487 17.29 3.62 12.49
#